data_AF-A0A1F8EB16-F1
#
_entry.id   AF-A0A1F8EB16-F1
#
_cell.length_a   1.000
_cell.length_b   1.000
_cell.length_c   1.000
_cell.angle_alpha   90.00
_cell.angle_beta   90.00
_cell.angle_gamma   90.00
#
_symmetry.space_group_name_H-M   'P 1'
#
loop_
_entity.id
_entity.type
_entity.pdbx_description
1 polymer ?
#
loop_
_entity_poly.entity_id
_entity_poly.type
_entity_poly.pdbx_seq_one_letter_code
_entity_poly.pdbx_strand_id
1 'polypeptide(L)'
;MINFIKEQLVIRRLKKYFREYTQPDRAFLKSAKLRFVTIAEQKSDISIQAKHPRLWKYATVAIVAIFSMTSGMIVFADVNNVSATNPFYNFKRISEQIRIGLSSSTKQIELHQIFAHRRLEEVVKLEENNLEINKKDNQNNIDKPISSESKIRIDKLNKDFEDETEAGLDDVQDPKIKKEVRQKFCQDILDTIKKQPDNRRDHVADRVKIKCDEGGIDTKQEQGKQQEQKED
;
A
#
# COMPACT_ATOMS: atom_id res chain seq x y z
N MET A 1 -16.31 26.58 48.70
CA MET A 1 -17.08 25.35 48.38
C MET A 1 -18.59 25.56 48.43
N ILE A 2 -19.15 26.18 49.48
CA ILE A 2 -20.60 26.44 49.62
C ILE A 2 -21.17 27.32 48.49
N ASN A 3 -20.43 28.33 48.03
CA ASN A 3 -20.89 29.23 46.96
C ASN A 3 -20.99 28.54 45.59
N PHE A 4 -20.06 27.62 45.28
CA PHE A 4 -20.09 26.83 44.04
C PHE A 4 -21.32 25.91 43.98
N ILE A 5 -21.71 25.29 45.11
CA ILE A 5 -22.89 24.44 45.17
C ILE A 5 -24.17 25.26 44.94
N LYS A 6 -24.23 26.49 45.47
CA LYS A 6 -25.37 27.40 45.24
C LYS A 6 -25.48 27.81 43.77
N GLU A 7 -24.37 28.16 43.12
CA GLU A 7 -24.35 28.50 41.69
C GLU A 7 -24.80 27.32 40.81
N GLN A 8 -24.34 26.11 41.10
CA GLN A 8 -24.76 24.91 40.35
C GLN A 8 -26.26 24.62 40.50
N LEU A 9 -26.85 24.91 41.66
CA LEU A 9 -28.29 24.77 41.87
C LEU A 9 -29.10 25.82 41.10
N VAL A 10 -28.62 27.06 41.03
CA VAL A 10 -29.25 28.13 40.23
C VAL A 10 -29.19 27.79 38.74
N ILE A 11 -28.04 27.33 38.23
CA ILE A 11 -27.88 26.89 36.84
C ILE A 11 -28.82 25.71 36.52
N ARG A 12 -28.95 24.73 37.43
CA ARG A 12 -29.89 23.61 37.24
C ARG A 12 -31.35 24.08 37.16
N ARG A 13 -31.76 25.03 38.00
CA ARG A 13 -33.11 25.61 37.94
C ARG A 13 -33.34 26.38 36.64
N LEU A 14 -32.39 27.24 36.26
CA LEU A 14 -32.45 27.98 34.99
C LEU A 14 -32.56 27.05 33.78
N LYS A 15 -31.77 25.97 33.73
CA LYS A 15 -31.89 24.96 32.66
C LYS A 15 -33.26 24.30 32.63
N LYS A 16 -33.87 24.02 33.79
CA LYS A 16 -35.22 23.45 33.86
C LYS A 16 -36.27 24.42 33.31
N TYR A 17 -36.21 25.69 33.74
CA TYR A 17 -37.09 26.75 33.22
C TYR A 17 -36.92 26.95 31.72
N PHE A 18 -35.69 27.11 31.24
CA PHE A 18 -35.42 27.24 29.81
C PHE A 18 -35.95 26.04 29.03
N ARG A 19 -35.80 24.82 29.54
CA ARG A 19 -36.31 23.61 28.89
C ARG A 19 -37.83 23.54 28.87
N GLU A 20 -38.53 24.13 29.82
CA GLU A 20 -40.00 24.23 29.79
C GLU A 20 -40.48 25.31 28.82
N TYR A 21 -39.78 26.45 28.73
CA TYR A 21 -40.15 27.56 27.82
C TYR A 21 -39.71 27.36 26.37
N THR A 22 -38.63 26.62 26.12
CA THR A 22 -38.10 26.37 24.77
C THR A 22 -38.57 25.07 24.16
N GLN A 23 -39.31 24.23 24.91
CA GLN A 23 -39.94 23.06 24.33
C GLN A 23 -41.08 23.52 23.41
N PRO A 24 -41.00 23.20 22.10
CA PRO A 24 -42.10 23.52 21.21
C PRO A 24 -43.36 22.81 21.67
N ASP A 25 -44.49 23.50 21.54
CA ASP A 25 -45.79 22.95 21.89
C ASP A 25 -46.00 21.58 21.21
N ARG A 26 -46.59 20.63 21.94
CA ARG A 26 -46.85 19.28 21.42
C ARG A 26 -47.73 19.33 20.18
N ALA A 27 -48.64 20.31 20.09
CA ALA A 27 -49.45 20.52 18.90
C ALA A 27 -48.59 20.94 17.69
N PHE A 28 -47.60 21.81 17.91
CA PHE A 28 -46.63 22.21 16.88
C PHE A 28 -45.75 21.03 16.45
N LEU A 29 -45.24 20.22 17.37
CA LEU A 29 -44.46 19.03 17.03
C LEU A 29 -45.26 18.03 16.22
N LYS A 30 -46.54 17.83 16.56
CA LYS A 30 -47.44 16.92 15.84
C LYS A 30 -47.71 17.44 14.43
N SER A 31 -47.96 18.74 14.26
CA SER A 31 -48.21 19.34 12.95
C SER A 31 -46.96 19.40 12.07
N ALA A 32 -45.80 19.71 12.66
CA ALA A 32 -44.50 19.71 11.98
C ALA A 32 -44.10 18.30 11.52
N LYS A 33 -44.29 17.27 12.37
CA LYS A 33 -44.07 15.88 11.98
C LYS A 33 -44.96 15.48 10.81
N LEU A 34 -46.24 15.85 10.86
CA LEU A 34 -47.19 15.51 9.79
C LEU A 34 -46.78 16.17 8.46
N ARG A 35 -46.46 17.47 8.49
CA ARG A 35 -45.96 18.20 7.29
C ARG A 35 -44.65 17.62 6.76
N PHE A 36 -43.72 17.25 7.64
CA PHE A 36 -42.46 16.64 7.23
C PHE A 36 -42.68 15.29 6.55
N VAL A 37 -43.54 14.43 7.12
CA VAL A 37 -43.89 13.13 6.52
C VAL A 37 -44.58 13.33 5.17
N THR A 38 -45.53 14.25 5.06
CA THR A 38 -46.20 14.55 3.77
C THR A 38 -45.23 15.06 2.72
N ILE A 39 -44.29 15.96 3.06
CA ILE A 39 -43.25 16.45 2.13
C ILE A 39 -42.29 15.33 1.74
N ALA A 40 -41.93 14.45 2.68
CA ALA A 40 -41.06 13.30 2.42
C ALA A 40 -41.75 12.28 1.50
N GLU A 41 -43.02 11.99 1.73
CA GLU A 41 -43.83 11.10 0.88
C GLU A 41 -44.00 11.69 -0.53
N GLN A 42 -44.27 12.99 -0.65
CA GLN A 42 -44.47 13.67 -1.93
C GLN A 42 -43.17 13.80 -2.76
N LYS A 43 -41.99 13.77 -2.13
CA LYS A 43 -40.70 13.66 -2.82
C LYS A 43 -40.28 12.22 -3.12
N SER A 44 -40.95 11.23 -2.53
CA SER A 44 -40.62 9.81 -2.68
C SER A 44 -41.34 9.10 -3.82
N ASP A 45 -42.01 9.84 -4.72
CA ASP A 45 -42.51 9.30 -6.00
C ASP A 45 -41.38 8.81 -6.94
N ILE A 46 -40.12 8.93 -6.53
CA ILE A 46 -39.07 7.97 -6.93
C ILE A 46 -39.35 6.66 -6.17
N SER A 47 -40.42 5.98 -6.55
CA SER A 47 -40.64 4.60 -6.15
C SER A 47 -39.48 3.78 -6.73
N ILE A 48 -38.44 3.57 -5.93
CA ILE A 48 -37.56 2.42 -6.10
C ILE A 48 -38.45 1.22 -5.82
N GLN A 49 -39.26 0.83 -6.81
CA GLN A 49 -39.96 -0.42 -6.79
C GLN A 49 -38.87 -1.49 -6.73
N ALA A 50 -38.57 -1.96 -5.53
CA ALA A 50 -37.79 -3.17 -5.29
C ALA A 50 -38.63 -4.36 -5.80
N LYS A 51 -38.78 -4.47 -7.13
CA LYS A 51 -39.65 -5.44 -7.79
C LYS A 51 -39.28 -6.89 -7.46
N HIS A 52 -38.08 -7.15 -6.94
CA HIS A 52 -37.63 -8.49 -6.61
C HIS A 52 -36.76 -8.53 -5.33
N PRO A 53 -37.37 -8.60 -4.13
CA PRO A 53 -36.62 -8.75 -2.88
C PRO A 53 -35.78 -10.04 -2.85
N ARG A 54 -36.17 -11.07 -3.62
CA ARG A 54 -35.38 -12.30 -3.79
C ARG A 54 -34.10 -12.04 -4.60
N LEU A 55 -34.17 -11.28 -5.71
CA LEU A 55 -32.98 -10.96 -6.50
C LEU A 55 -31.97 -10.15 -5.68
N TRP A 56 -32.44 -9.21 -4.85
CA TRP A 56 -31.56 -8.48 -3.94
C TRP A 56 -30.86 -9.40 -2.93
N LYS A 57 -31.58 -10.35 -2.32
CA LYS A 57 -30.96 -11.34 -1.41
C LYS A 57 -29.89 -12.19 -2.11
N TYR A 58 -30.18 -12.71 -3.31
CA TYR A 58 -29.20 -13.48 -4.07
C TYR A 58 -28.03 -12.63 -4.54
N ALA A 59 -28.25 -11.38 -4.94
CA ALA A 59 -27.19 -10.45 -5.30
C ALA A 59 -26.29 -10.15 -4.11
N THR A 60 -26.84 -9.90 -2.91
CA THR A 60 -26.03 -9.69 -1.70
C THR A 60 -25.22 -10.93 -1.35
N VAL A 61 -25.81 -12.13 -1.41
CA VAL A 61 -25.08 -13.39 -1.17
C VAL A 61 -23.98 -13.59 -2.19
N ALA A 62 -24.24 -13.35 -3.48
CA ALA A 62 -23.24 -13.46 -4.54
C ALA A 62 -22.09 -12.46 -4.33
N ILE A 63 -22.39 -11.21 -3.95
CA ILE A 63 -21.39 -10.20 -3.63
C ILE A 63 -20.52 -10.65 -2.45
N VAL A 64 -21.13 -11.11 -1.36
CA VAL A 64 -20.40 -11.62 -0.19
C VAL A 64 -19.53 -12.82 -0.57
N ALA A 65 -20.05 -13.75 -1.37
CA ALA A 65 -19.30 -14.89 -1.88
C ALA A 65 -18.09 -14.44 -2.71
N ILE A 66 -18.27 -13.50 -3.65
CA ILE A 66 -17.18 -12.95 -4.46
C ILE A 66 -16.11 -12.30 -3.57
N PHE A 67 -16.49 -11.46 -2.60
CA PHE A 67 -15.54 -10.85 -1.68
C PHE A 67 -14.79 -11.88 -0.82
N SER A 68 -15.48 -12.94 -0.37
CA SER A 68 -14.84 -14.02 0.39
C SER A 68 -13.84 -14.82 -0.45
N MET A 69 -14.17 -15.09 -1.72
CA MET A 69 -13.28 -15.81 -2.64
C MET A 69 -12.07 -14.97 -3.04
N THR A 70 -12.28 -13.70 -3.39
CA THR A 70 -11.18 -12.81 -3.80
C THR A 70 -10.22 -12.52 -2.65
N SER A 71 -10.73 -12.33 -1.42
CA SER A 71 -9.87 -12.17 -0.24
C SER A 71 -9.01 -13.43 0.02
N GLY A 72 -9.59 -14.63 -0.13
CA GLY A 72 -8.83 -15.88 -0.05
C GLY A 72 -7.70 -15.99 -1.08
N MET A 73 -7.96 -15.57 -2.33
CA MET A 73 -6.95 -15.55 -3.39
C MET A 73 -5.81 -14.56 -3.11
N ILE A 74 -6.11 -13.39 -2.55
CA ILE A 74 -5.11 -12.39 -2.15
C ILE A 74 -4.19 -12.95 -1.07
N VAL A 75 -4.76 -13.51 0.00
CA VAL A 75 -3.96 -14.10 1.09
C VAL A 75 -3.13 -15.28 0.59
N PHE A 76 -3.71 -16.14 -0.25
CA PHE A 76 -2.99 -17.26 -0.84
C PHE A 76 -1.79 -16.81 -1.68
N ALA A 77 -1.96 -15.80 -2.53
CA ALA A 77 -0.90 -15.29 -3.40
C ALA A 77 0.25 -14.66 -2.60
N ASP A 78 -0.06 -13.98 -1.50
CA ASP A 78 0.91 -13.36 -0.59
C ASP A 78 1.69 -14.41 0.22
N VAL A 79 0.98 -15.34 0.88
CA VAL A 79 1.60 -16.38 1.74
C VAL A 79 2.49 -17.31 0.94
N ASN A 80 2.08 -17.70 -0.27
CA ASN A 80 2.87 -18.61 -1.11
C ASN A 80 3.94 -17.89 -1.95
N ASN A 81 4.05 -16.56 -1.84
CA ASN A 81 4.99 -15.75 -2.60
C ASN A 81 5.01 -16.13 -4.10
N VAL A 82 3.83 -16.15 -4.73
CA VAL A 82 3.68 -16.68 -6.09
C VAL A 82 4.62 -16.00 -7.09
N SER A 83 5.13 -16.77 -8.05
CA SER A 83 6.05 -16.30 -9.09
C SER A 83 5.38 -15.31 -10.05
N ALA A 84 6.18 -14.48 -10.73
CA ALA A 84 5.70 -13.57 -11.77
C ALA A 84 4.99 -14.28 -12.94
N THR A 85 5.25 -15.57 -13.12
CA THR A 85 4.57 -16.43 -14.11
C THR A 85 3.18 -16.90 -13.70
N ASN A 86 2.85 -16.83 -12.41
CA ASN A 86 1.61 -17.37 -11.87
C ASN A 86 0.41 -16.44 -12.18
N PRO A 87 -0.77 -16.98 -12.55
CA PRO A 87 -1.97 -16.17 -12.80
C PRO A 87 -2.41 -15.34 -11.58
N PHE A 88 -2.10 -15.77 -10.36
CA PHE A 88 -2.44 -15.06 -9.13
C PHE A 88 -1.44 -13.96 -8.75
N TYR A 89 -0.41 -13.70 -9.56
CA TYR A 89 0.60 -12.68 -9.28
C TYR A 89 0.03 -11.27 -9.13
N ASN A 90 -1.04 -10.93 -9.87
CA ASN A 90 -1.72 -9.64 -9.68
C ASN A 90 -2.29 -9.48 -8.27
N PHE A 91 -2.81 -10.56 -7.67
CA PHE A 91 -3.32 -10.51 -6.30
C PHE A 91 -2.20 -10.34 -5.26
N LYS A 92 -1.01 -10.90 -5.51
CA LYS A 92 0.19 -10.61 -4.73
C LYS A 92 0.51 -9.11 -4.77
N ARG A 93 0.52 -8.47 -5.94
CA ARG A 93 0.77 -7.01 -6.05
C ARG A 93 -0.28 -6.19 -5.31
N ILE A 94 -1.56 -6.57 -5.39
CA ILE A 94 -2.64 -5.92 -4.62
C ILE A 94 -2.38 -6.06 -3.12
N SER A 95 -2.01 -7.25 -2.63
CA SER A 95 -1.71 -7.47 -1.21
C SER A 95 -0.56 -6.59 -0.71
N GLU A 96 0.45 -6.38 -1.54
CA GLU A 96 1.63 -5.56 -1.23
C GLU A 96 1.26 -4.07 -1.14
N GLN A 97 0.47 -3.57 -2.09
CA GLN A 97 -0.05 -2.20 -2.06
C GLN A 97 -0.93 -1.93 -0.83
N ILE A 98 -1.79 -2.87 -0.47
CA ILE A 98 -2.61 -2.77 0.75
C ILE A 98 -1.69 -2.72 1.98
N ARG A 99 -0.62 -3.52 2.01
CA ARG A 99 0.32 -3.54 3.14
C ARG A 99 1.07 -2.21 3.30
N ILE A 100 1.51 -1.60 2.20
CA ILE A 100 2.11 -0.26 2.21
C ILE A 100 1.08 0.75 2.74
N GLY A 101 -0.13 0.77 2.17
CA GLY A 101 -1.17 1.74 2.52
C GLY A 101 -1.66 1.66 3.98
N LEU A 102 -1.52 0.50 4.64
CA LEU A 102 -1.89 0.31 6.04
C LEU A 102 -0.73 0.43 7.03
N SER A 103 0.51 0.56 6.54
CA SER A 103 1.70 0.61 7.40
C SER A 103 2.07 2.04 7.80
N SER A 104 2.84 2.19 8.89
CA SER A 104 3.38 3.49 9.31
C SER A 104 4.51 3.94 8.37
N SER A 105 4.77 5.24 8.27
CA SER A 105 5.79 5.80 7.35
C SER A 105 7.18 5.16 7.48
N THR A 106 7.65 4.87 8.70
CA THR A 106 8.92 4.15 8.89
C THR A 106 8.89 2.73 8.32
N LYS A 107 7.75 2.05 8.45
CA LYS A 107 7.57 0.68 7.96
C LYS A 107 7.30 0.64 6.46
N GLN A 108 6.76 1.70 5.87
CA GLN A 108 6.59 1.83 4.42
C GLN A 108 7.94 1.75 3.71
N ILE A 109 8.96 2.45 4.20
CA ILE A 109 10.33 2.39 3.65
C ILE A 109 10.87 0.96 3.68
N GLU A 110 10.75 0.27 4.82
CA GLU A 110 11.19 -1.12 4.95
C GLU A 110 10.44 -2.05 3.97
N LEU A 111 9.14 -1.81 3.76
CA LEU A 111 8.33 -2.59 2.84
C LEU A 111 8.70 -2.33 1.37
N HIS A 112 8.91 -1.07 0.98
CA HIS A 112 9.39 -0.73 -0.36
C HIS A 112 10.74 -1.37 -0.64
N GLN A 113 11.64 -1.41 0.34
CA GLN A 113 12.92 -2.11 0.24
C GLN A 113 12.74 -3.61 0.01
N ILE A 114 11.90 -4.26 0.83
CA ILE A 114 11.61 -5.70 0.72
C ILE A 114 11.02 -6.02 -0.66
N PHE A 115 10.10 -5.19 -1.15
CA PHE A 115 9.46 -5.40 -2.44
C PHE A 115 10.41 -5.16 -3.60
N ALA A 116 11.24 -4.11 -3.56
CA ALA A 116 12.27 -3.86 -4.55
C ALA A 116 13.26 -5.05 -4.65
N HIS A 117 13.75 -5.54 -3.51
CA HIS A 117 14.60 -6.73 -3.47
C HIS A 117 13.92 -7.96 -4.09
N ARG A 118 12.65 -8.18 -3.74
CA ARG A 118 11.85 -9.29 -4.28
C ARG A 118 11.65 -9.18 -5.79
N ARG A 119 11.42 -7.98 -6.35
CA ARG A 119 11.30 -7.78 -7.81
C ARG A 119 12.59 -8.18 -8.52
N LEU A 120 13.74 -7.84 -7.94
CA LEU A 120 15.04 -8.24 -8.49
C LEU A 120 15.25 -9.75 -8.47
N GLU A 121 14.92 -10.43 -7.37
CA GLU A 121 14.97 -11.90 -7.32
C GLU A 121 14.06 -12.55 -8.37
N GLU A 122 12.88 -11.97 -8.61
CA GLU A 122 11.95 -12.48 -9.61
C GLU A 122 12.47 -12.31 -11.04
N VAL A 123 13.15 -11.20 -11.34
CA VAL A 123 13.83 -11.00 -12.63
C VAL A 123 14.91 -12.06 -12.83
N VAL A 124 15.80 -12.24 -11.85
CA VAL A 124 16.88 -13.25 -11.92
C VAL A 124 16.30 -14.64 -12.16
N LYS A 125 15.27 -15.02 -11.40
CA LYS A 125 14.59 -16.31 -11.58
C LYS A 125 13.97 -16.45 -12.97
N LEU A 126 13.38 -15.40 -13.54
CA LEU A 126 12.85 -15.46 -14.91
C LEU A 126 13.97 -15.61 -15.94
N GLU A 127 15.07 -14.88 -15.79
CA GLU A 127 16.23 -14.97 -16.67
C GLU A 127 16.86 -16.37 -16.64
N GLU A 128 17.07 -16.92 -15.44
CA GLU A 128 17.56 -18.30 -15.25
C GLU A 128 16.63 -19.34 -15.88
N ASN A 129 15.32 -19.25 -15.63
CA ASN A 129 14.35 -20.17 -16.22
C ASN A 129 14.35 -20.10 -17.75
N ASN A 130 14.49 -18.91 -18.34
CA ASN A 130 14.60 -18.76 -19.80
C ASN A 130 15.90 -19.36 -20.33
N LEU A 131 17.02 -19.23 -19.62
CA LEU A 131 18.29 -19.85 -19.99
C LEU A 131 18.23 -21.39 -19.91
N GLU A 132 17.55 -21.94 -18.91
CA GLU A 132 17.35 -23.39 -18.77
C GLU A 132 16.44 -23.97 -19.86
N ILE A 133 15.36 -23.28 -20.21
CA ILE A 133 14.47 -23.68 -21.31
C ILE A 133 15.24 -23.67 -22.63
N ASN A 134 16.04 -22.63 -22.89
CA ASN A 134 16.88 -22.55 -24.08
C ASN A 134 17.94 -23.67 -24.14
N LYS A 135 18.48 -24.12 -23.00
CA LYS A 135 19.42 -25.25 -22.93
C LYS A 135 18.76 -26.60 -23.17
N LYS A 136 17.50 -26.79 -22.73
CA LYS A 136 16.75 -28.04 -22.93
C LYS A 136 16.16 -28.17 -24.34
N ASP A 137 15.79 -27.06 -24.97
CA ASP A 137 15.08 -27.07 -26.25
C ASP A 137 15.99 -27.08 -27.48
N ASN A 138 17.32 -26.93 -27.37
CA ASN A 138 18.22 -27.04 -28.50
C ASN A 138 19.69 -27.23 -28.11
N GLN A 139 20.21 -28.43 -28.33
CA GLN A 139 21.65 -28.72 -28.37
C GLN A 139 22.35 -28.10 -29.61
N ASN A 140 21.64 -27.33 -30.46
CA ASN A 140 22.14 -26.86 -31.76
C ASN A 140 21.81 -25.39 -32.13
N ASN A 141 21.34 -24.52 -31.23
CA ASN A 141 21.28 -23.08 -31.56
C ASN A 141 21.17 -22.22 -30.29
N ILE A 142 22.28 -21.58 -29.94
CA ILE A 142 22.44 -20.74 -28.73
C ILE A 142 21.75 -19.37 -28.87
N ASP A 143 21.31 -18.98 -30.07
CA ASP A 143 20.77 -17.65 -30.36
C ASP A 143 19.24 -17.62 -30.54
N LYS A 144 18.48 -18.42 -29.79
CA LYS A 144 17.02 -18.19 -29.74
C LYS A 144 16.73 -17.00 -28.83
N PRO A 145 16.13 -15.90 -29.35
CA PRO A 145 15.80 -14.75 -28.55
C PRO A 145 14.83 -15.16 -27.44
N ILE A 146 15.05 -14.64 -26.22
CA ILE A 146 14.08 -14.72 -25.11
C ILE A 146 12.69 -14.48 -25.69
N SER A 147 11.76 -15.40 -25.41
CA SER A 147 10.34 -15.27 -25.81
C SER A 147 9.88 -13.83 -25.57
N SER A 148 9.21 -13.22 -26.57
CA SER A 148 8.73 -11.84 -26.48
C SER A 148 7.91 -11.58 -25.21
N GLU A 149 7.16 -12.59 -24.74
CA GLU A 149 6.38 -12.54 -23.51
C GLU A 149 7.25 -12.49 -22.24
N SER A 150 8.34 -13.28 -22.20
CA SER A 150 9.32 -13.24 -21.10
C SER A 150 10.05 -11.90 -21.04
N LYS A 151 10.41 -11.31 -22.18
CA LYS A 151 11.01 -9.96 -22.24
C LYS A 151 10.05 -8.90 -21.69
N ILE A 152 8.80 -8.88 -22.17
CA ILE A 152 7.77 -7.94 -21.69
C ILE A 152 7.59 -8.06 -20.17
N ARG A 153 7.60 -9.28 -19.63
CA ARG A 153 7.47 -9.51 -18.19
C ARG A 153 8.69 -9.05 -17.41
N ILE A 154 9.90 -9.29 -17.90
CA ILE A 154 11.14 -8.78 -17.30
C ILE A 154 11.16 -7.25 -17.31
N ASP A 155 10.80 -6.62 -18.42
CA ASP A 155 10.73 -5.16 -18.54
C ASP A 155 9.71 -4.57 -17.56
N LYS A 156 8.56 -5.25 -17.38
CA LYS A 156 7.57 -4.85 -16.38
C LYS A 156 8.11 -4.97 -14.95
N LEU A 157 8.80 -6.05 -14.61
CA LEU A 157 9.41 -6.21 -13.29
C LEU A 157 10.52 -5.20 -13.02
N ASN A 158 11.30 -4.84 -14.05
CA ASN A 158 12.32 -3.80 -13.97
C ASN A 158 11.68 -2.44 -13.67
N LYS A 159 10.61 -2.11 -14.38
CA LYS A 159 9.83 -0.91 -14.11
C LYS A 159 9.23 -0.95 -12.70
N ASP A 160 8.64 -2.07 -12.29
CA ASP A 160 8.11 -2.23 -10.93
C ASP A 160 9.22 -2.02 -9.89
N PHE A 161 10.44 -2.51 -10.11
CA PHE A 161 11.58 -2.26 -9.23
C PHE A 161 11.95 -0.77 -9.14
N GLU A 162 11.99 -0.07 -10.28
CA GLU A 162 12.26 1.37 -10.34
C GLU A 162 11.18 2.15 -9.59
N ASP A 163 9.90 1.83 -9.83
CA ASP A 163 8.75 2.48 -9.19
C ASP A 163 8.79 2.28 -7.65
N GLU A 164 9.09 1.07 -7.17
CA GLU A 164 9.20 0.79 -5.72
C GLU A 164 10.40 1.49 -5.08
N THR A 165 11.51 1.59 -5.81
CA THR A 165 12.71 2.29 -5.33
C THR A 165 12.47 3.80 -5.27
N GLU A 166 11.81 4.37 -6.29
CA GLU A 166 11.48 5.79 -6.33
C GLU A 166 10.46 6.17 -5.25
N ALA A 167 9.42 5.35 -5.04
CA ALA A 167 8.46 5.53 -3.95
C ALA A 167 9.15 5.49 -2.58
N GLY A 168 10.03 4.50 -2.33
CA GLY A 168 10.79 4.42 -1.09
C GLY A 168 11.72 5.63 -0.89
N LEU A 169 12.35 6.14 -1.96
CA LEU A 169 13.19 7.34 -1.88
C LEU A 169 12.38 8.61 -1.57
N ASP A 170 11.16 8.72 -2.07
CA ASP A 170 10.27 9.85 -1.80
C ASP A 170 9.79 9.82 -0.34
N ASP A 171 9.44 8.65 0.19
CA ASP A 171 9.11 8.48 1.61
C ASP A 171 10.28 8.87 2.52
N VAL A 172 11.50 8.50 2.13
CA VAL A 172 12.75 8.78 2.83
C VAL A 172 13.09 10.29 2.89
N GLN A 173 12.50 11.13 2.04
CA GLN A 173 12.64 12.59 2.11
C GLN A 173 11.77 13.23 3.20
N ASP A 174 10.86 12.49 3.86
CA ASP A 174 10.07 13.02 4.98
C ASP A 174 11.00 13.39 6.15
N PRO A 175 11.02 14.66 6.60
CA PRO A 175 11.88 15.12 7.68
C PRO A 175 11.63 14.42 9.04
N LYS A 176 10.52 13.70 9.18
CA LYS A 176 10.20 12.92 10.39
C LYS A 176 10.96 11.60 10.49
N ILE A 177 11.62 11.18 9.41
CA ILE A 177 12.26 9.87 9.33
C ILE A 177 13.72 9.99 9.79
N LYS A 178 14.15 9.03 10.61
CA LYS A 178 15.52 9.01 11.16
C LYS A 178 16.53 8.83 10.02
N LYS A 179 17.62 9.59 10.05
CA LYS A 179 18.73 9.51 9.08
C LYS A 179 19.31 8.09 8.94
N GLU A 180 19.34 7.33 10.02
CA GLU A 180 19.82 5.94 10.04
C GLU A 180 18.98 5.02 9.14
N VAL A 181 17.65 5.18 9.15
CA VAL A 181 16.73 4.39 8.32
C VAL A 181 16.92 4.72 6.85
N ARG A 182 17.10 6.01 6.55
CA ARG A 182 17.44 6.51 5.21
C ARG A 182 18.75 5.92 4.68
N GLN A 183 19.82 5.98 5.48
CA GLN A 183 21.13 5.44 5.09
C GLN A 183 21.07 3.94 4.84
N LYS A 184 20.40 3.20 5.73
CA LYS A 184 20.24 1.76 5.58
C LYS A 184 19.48 1.40 4.30
N PHE A 185 18.38 2.09 4.01
CA PHE A 185 17.61 1.89 2.78
C PHE A 185 18.48 2.13 1.53
N CYS A 186 19.17 3.27 1.46
CA CYS A 186 20.06 3.62 0.35
C CYS A 186 21.15 2.56 0.12
N GLN A 187 21.82 2.14 1.20
CA GLN A 187 22.91 1.18 1.14
C GLN A 187 22.41 -0.20 0.68
N ASP A 188 21.29 -0.66 1.23
CA ASP A 188 20.73 -1.97 0.90
C ASP A 188 20.26 -2.03 -0.57
N ILE A 189 19.69 -0.96 -1.11
CA ILE A 189 19.33 -0.87 -2.54
C ILE A 189 20.59 -0.90 -3.41
N LEU A 190 21.61 -0.10 -3.09
CA LEU A 190 22.87 -0.08 -3.84
C LEU A 190 23.57 -1.45 -3.84
N ASP A 191 23.60 -2.12 -2.69
CA ASP A 191 24.21 -3.44 -2.57
C ASP A 191 23.38 -4.51 -3.29
N THR A 192 22.07 -4.34 -3.38
CA THR A 192 21.22 -5.22 -4.19
C THR A 192 21.45 -5.02 -5.68
N ILE A 193 21.63 -3.77 -6.15
CA ILE A 193 21.94 -3.49 -7.55
C ILE A 193 23.33 -4.06 -7.92
N LYS A 194 24.35 -3.88 -7.07
CA LYS A 194 25.70 -4.41 -7.31
C LYS A 194 25.77 -5.93 -7.41
N LYS A 195 24.85 -6.65 -6.76
CA LYS A 195 24.77 -8.12 -6.83
C LYS A 195 24.18 -8.62 -8.15
N GLN A 196 23.61 -7.75 -8.98
CA GLN A 196 23.06 -8.13 -10.27
C GLN A 196 24.17 -8.17 -11.33
N PRO A 197 24.22 -9.20 -12.18
CA PRO A 197 25.27 -9.36 -13.19
C PRO A 197 25.17 -8.40 -14.38
N ASP A 198 24.01 -7.75 -14.57
CA ASP A 198 23.73 -6.89 -15.73
C ASP A 198 23.70 -5.40 -15.33
N ASN A 199 24.60 -4.60 -15.91
CA ASN A 199 24.73 -3.13 -15.76
C ASN A 199 23.51 -2.31 -16.24
N ARG A 200 22.37 -2.94 -16.56
CA ARG A 200 21.18 -2.27 -17.10
C ARG A 200 20.46 -1.37 -16.10
N ARG A 201 20.93 -1.32 -14.84
CA ARG A 201 20.31 -0.56 -13.74
C ARG A 201 21.26 0.46 -13.12
N ASP A 202 22.37 0.77 -13.79
CA ASP A 202 23.35 1.76 -13.32
C ASP A 202 22.71 3.15 -13.17
N HIS A 203 21.75 3.51 -14.03
CA HIS A 203 21.00 4.77 -13.92
C HIS A 203 20.16 4.84 -12.64
N VAL A 204 19.63 3.72 -12.16
CA VAL A 204 18.90 3.66 -10.89
C VAL A 204 19.87 3.82 -9.72
N ALA A 205 21.03 3.16 -9.77
CA ALA A 205 22.07 3.31 -8.76
C ALA A 205 22.55 4.76 -8.65
N ASP A 206 22.71 5.46 -9.77
CA ASP A 206 23.12 6.87 -9.78
C ASP A 206 22.02 7.79 -9.25
N ARG A 207 20.73 7.55 -9.58
CA ARG A 207 19.61 8.29 -8.97
C ARG A 207 19.51 8.07 -7.46
N VAL A 208 19.74 6.83 -7.00
CA VAL A 208 19.79 6.51 -5.56
C VAL A 208 20.92 7.29 -4.90
N LYS A 209 22.15 7.24 -5.42
CA LYS A 209 23.28 8.03 -4.88
C LYS A 209 22.94 9.52 -4.77
N ILE A 210 22.43 10.14 -5.84
CA ILE A 210 22.07 11.56 -5.85
C ILE A 210 21.04 11.88 -4.77
N LYS A 211 19.92 11.14 -4.70
CA LYS A 211 18.87 11.38 -3.70
C LYS A 211 19.34 11.10 -2.26
N CYS A 212 20.31 10.21 -2.07
CA CYS A 212 20.88 9.91 -0.75
C CYS A 212 21.87 11.03 -0.32
N ASP A 213 22.69 11.54 -1.23
CA ASP A 213 23.67 12.61 -0.97
C ASP A 213 22.98 13.98 -0.73
N GLU A 214 21.89 14.29 -1.44
CA GLU A 214 21.05 15.49 -1.21
C GLU A 214 20.40 15.54 0.19
N GLY A 215 20.39 14.41 0.90
CA GLY A 215 19.96 14.31 2.30
C GLY A 215 20.97 14.74 3.35
N GLY A 216 22.18 15.14 2.93
CA GLY A 216 23.30 15.39 3.83
C GLY A 216 23.91 14.08 4.36
N ILE A 217 24.20 13.14 3.46
CA ILE A 217 25.02 11.98 3.74
C ILE A 217 26.45 12.32 3.30
N ASP A 218 27.32 12.63 4.25
CA ASP A 218 28.77 12.60 4.00
C ASP A 218 29.21 11.13 3.93
N THR A 219 29.32 10.59 2.72
CA THR A 219 29.75 9.20 2.43
C THR A 219 31.25 8.98 2.66
N LYS A 220 31.84 9.68 3.64
CA LYS A 220 33.24 9.57 4.04
C LYS A 220 33.37 9.01 5.45
N GLN A 221 33.02 7.75 5.68
CA GLN A 221 33.55 6.98 6.80
C GLN A 221 33.17 5.50 6.68
N GLU A 222 33.87 4.73 5.84
CA GLU A 222 34.09 3.29 6.10
C GLU A 222 35.16 2.59 5.23
N GLN A 223 36.05 3.32 4.55
CA GLN A 223 37.21 2.71 3.86
C GLN A 223 38.54 2.78 4.64
N GLY A 224 38.53 3.20 5.91
CA GLY A 224 39.76 3.51 6.67
C GLY A 224 40.15 2.54 7.80
N LYS A 225 39.60 1.32 7.89
CA LYS A 225 39.90 0.41 9.02
C LYS A 225 40.16 -1.07 8.69
N GLN A 226 40.63 -1.39 7.48
CA GLN A 226 41.11 -2.76 7.17
C GLN A 226 42.55 -2.85 6.65
N GLN A 227 43.36 -1.80 6.75
CA GLN A 227 44.80 -1.86 6.47
C GLN A 227 45.60 -1.28 7.63
N GLU A 228 45.60 -1.95 8.78
CA GLU A 228 46.64 -1.82 9.81
C GLU A 228 46.39 -2.88 10.89
N GLN A 229 46.65 -4.14 10.57
CA GLN A 229 46.90 -5.23 11.53
C GLN A 229 47.33 -6.48 10.75
N LYS A 230 48.47 -6.35 10.06
CA LYS A 230 49.27 -7.47 9.54
C LYS A 230 50.65 -6.97 9.13
N GLU A 231 51.36 -6.38 10.09
CA GLU A 231 52.81 -6.28 10.10
C GLU A 231 53.20 -5.85 11.52
N ASP A 232 53.37 -6.86 12.37
CA ASP A 232 54.39 -6.97 13.43
C ASP A 232 54.30 -8.38 14.04
#